data_AF-A0A453KIN2-F1
#
_entry.id   AF-A0A453KIN2-F1
#
_cell.length_a   1.000
_cell.length_b   1.000
_cell.length_c   1.000
_cell.angle_alpha   90.00
_cell.angle_beta   90.00
_cell.angle_gamma   90.00
#
_symmetry.space_group_name_H-M   'P 1'
#
loop_
_entity.id
_entity.type
_entity.pdbx_description
1 polymer ?
#
loop_
_entity_poly.entity_id
_entity_poly.type
_entity_poly.pdbx_seq_one_letter_code
_entity_poly.pdbx_strand_id
1 'polypeptide(L)'
;MSTIQSINCTRFPLLLKCGLLQRLCSDTEADEQLPVPVALHDIPGGEEAFEICAKFCYGIAISISASNFVPAALAARFLRMTEHVAKGNLVSKLDTFFESCVLHGWRDSIAALQAAWRISGWSESRIVQPCVDSIVEKILLPPSQVAWSYTYTRPGYAKRPHQSVPKDWWTEDISELDIEVFRSVVSTVRATRMLPSPLIGEALHVYACKHLPDPLYTGGSANGHASQSQSSSFTAAAAAAEEALAKQRRVLETVVTMIPGDVGSVTGRFLLRLLRVANYVGASSSTRAQLIRQAGSQLDEAKAVDLLIPLPSDPQAYDVGAAEAVLEYFLAQFQRPAAPDERRRMSVAMEKVVRIFDEYLKTIALDSEFPIGKFIDLAECLPGIARSDHDGLYRAVDTYLKVTN
;
A
#
# COMPACT_ATOMS: atom_id res chain seq x y z
N MET A 1 -18.12 -1.63 -22.92
CA MET A 1 -18.68 -2.39 -24.06
C MET A 1 -18.80 -3.83 -23.62
N SER A 2 -20.02 -4.30 -23.36
CA SER A 2 -20.27 -5.67 -22.93
C SER A 2 -20.23 -6.56 -24.18
N THR A 3 -19.21 -7.41 -24.30
CA THR A 3 -19.12 -8.41 -25.38
C THR A 3 -20.25 -9.42 -25.18
N ILE A 4 -21.22 -9.45 -26.08
CA ILE A 4 -22.26 -10.49 -26.09
C ILE A 4 -21.61 -11.73 -26.73
N GLN A 5 -21.32 -12.74 -25.91
CA GLN A 5 -20.91 -14.04 -26.41
C GLN A 5 -22.08 -15.03 -26.35
N SER A 6 -22.20 -15.83 -27.41
CA SER A 6 -23.17 -16.91 -27.50
C SER A 6 -22.45 -18.25 -27.44
N ILE A 7 -22.82 -19.11 -26.49
CA ILE A 7 -22.25 -20.45 -26.30
C ILE A 7 -23.36 -21.48 -26.51
N ASN A 8 -23.19 -22.37 -27.50
CA ASN A 8 -24.13 -23.44 -27.79
C ASN A 8 -23.84 -24.66 -26.90
N CYS A 9 -24.81 -25.02 -26.04
CA CYS A 9 -24.71 -26.15 -25.13
C CYS A 9 -25.94 -27.05 -25.23
N THR A 10 -25.73 -28.37 -25.15
CA THR A 10 -26.84 -29.31 -24.92
C THR A 10 -27.46 -29.08 -23.54
N ARG A 11 -28.80 -29.06 -23.49
CA ARG A 11 -29.59 -28.72 -22.30
C ARG A 11 -29.39 -29.73 -21.15
N PHE A 12 -29.29 -31.01 -21.46
CA PHE A 12 -29.39 -32.08 -20.46
C PHE A 12 -28.23 -32.12 -19.43
N PRO A 13 -26.93 -32.08 -19.81
CA PRO A 13 -25.84 -32.15 -18.82
C PRO A 13 -25.75 -30.93 -17.91
N LEU A 14 -26.08 -29.74 -18.44
CA LEU A 14 -26.11 -28.50 -17.66
C LEU A 14 -27.25 -28.51 -16.65
N LEU A 15 -28.47 -28.89 -17.07
CA LEU A 15 -29.62 -28.94 -16.16
C LEU A 15 -29.43 -29.95 -15.03
N LEU A 16 -28.67 -31.04 -15.22
CA LEU A 16 -28.46 -32.00 -14.13
C LEU A 16 -27.62 -31.45 -12.97
N LYS A 17 -26.77 -30.45 -13.21
CA LYS A 17 -25.81 -29.96 -12.20
C LYS A 17 -25.96 -28.48 -11.86
N CYS A 18 -26.67 -27.70 -12.69
CA CYS A 18 -26.86 -26.26 -12.52
C CYS A 18 -28.26 -25.94 -11.99
N GLY A 19 -28.38 -25.65 -10.70
CA GLY A 19 -29.66 -25.34 -10.06
C GLY A 19 -30.29 -24.02 -10.50
N LEU A 20 -29.50 -23.07 -11.02
CA LEU A 20 -30.05 -21.83 -11.59
C LEU A 20 -30.74 -22.11 -12.93
N LEU A 21 -30.07 -22.84 -13.83
CA LEU A 21 -30.63 -23.18 -15.14
C LEU A 21 -31.84 -24.12 -15.02
N GLN A 22 -31.85 -25.04 -14.04
CA GLN A 22 -33.04 -25.84 -13.72
C GLN A 22 -34.29 -24.98 -13.52
N ARG A 23 -34.17 -23.87 -12.79
CA ARG A 23 -35.28 -22.95 -12.51
C ARG A 23 -35.66 -22.13 -13.73
N LEU A 24 -34.67 -21.51 -14.38
CA LEU A 24 -34.93 -20.68 -15.55
C LEU A 24 -35.59 -21.47 -16.68
N CYS A 25 -35.22 -22.75 -16.84
CA CYS A 25 -35.78 -23.64 -17.85
C CYS A 25 -37.05 -24.39 -17.41
N SER A 26 -37.43 -24.38 -16.13
CA SER A 26 -38.74 -24.90 -15.69
C SER A 26 -39.87 -23.89 -15.89
N ASP A 27 -39.53 -22.61 -15.88
CA ASP A 27 -40.48 -21.50 -15.99
C ASP A 27 -40.83 -21.13 -17.45
N THR A 28 -40.22 -21.81 -18.43
CA THR A 28 -40.47 -21.60 -19.86
C THR A 28 -41.42 -22.69 -20.40
N GLU A 29 -42.68 -22.32 -20.65
CA GLU A 29 -43.65 -23.14 -21.40
C GLU A 29 -43.05 -23.47 -22.78
N ALA A 30 -42.85 -24.76 -23.06
CA ALA A 30 -42.02 -25.21 -24.18
C ALA A 30 -42.81 -25.25 -25.51
N ASP A 31 -42.29 -24.56 -26.53
CA ASP A 31 -42.50 -24.93 -27.94
C ASP A 31 -41.23 -25.68 -28.40
N GLU A 32 -41.37 -26.95 -28.79
CA GLU A 32 -40.26 -27.93 -28.82
C GLU A 32 -39.26 -27.74 -29.98
N GLN A 33 -39.48 -26.80 -30.91
CA GLN A 33 -38.69 -26.70 -32.13
C GLN A 33 -37.61 -25.59 -32.17
N LEU A 34 -37.52 -24.68 -31.18
CA LEU A 34 -36.54 -23.58 -31.21
C LEU A 34 -35.59 -23.60 -30.00
N PRO A 35 -34.28 -23.38 -30.20
CA PRO A 35 -33.34 -23.23 -29.09
C PRO A 35 -33.75 -22.01 -28.25
N VAL A 36 -34.06 -22.23 -26.98
CA VAL A 36 -34.42 -21.16 -26.04
C VAL A 36 -33.14 -20.45 -25.59
N PRO A 37 -32.90 -19.18 -26.00
CA PRO A 37 -31.74 -18.45 -25.53
C PRO A 37 -31.93 -18.09 -24.05
N VAL A 38 -31.01 -18.56 -23.20
CA VAL A 38 -30.97 -18.16 -21.78
C VAL A 38 -29.90 -17.09 -21.61
N ALA A 39 -30.33 -15.88 -21.29
CA ALA A 39 -29.41 -14.79 -20.98
C ALA A 39 -28.94 -14.90 -19.52
N LEU A 40 -27.65 -15.15 -19.33
CA LEU A 40 -26.99 -15.06 -18.02
C LEU A 40 -26.26 -13.73 -17.93
N HIS A 41 -26.85 -12.79 -17.20
CA HIS A 41 -26.24 -11.48 -16.95
C HIS A 41 -25.28 -11.56 -15.76
N ASP A 42 -24.19 -10.80 -15.83
CA ASP A 42 -23.26 -10.54 -14.72
C ASP A 42 -22.67 -11.79 -14.04
N ILE A 43 -22.37 -12.84 -14.82
CA ILE A 43 -21.70 -14.01 -14.27
C ILE A 43 -20.32 -13.62 -13.71
N PRO A 44 -20.05 -13.89 -12.41
CA PRO A 44 -18.76 -13.57 -11.81
C PRO A 44 -17.63 -14.27 -12.54
N GLY A 45 -16.57 -13.52 -12.88
CA GLY A 45 -15.43 -14.08 -13.61
C GLY A 45 -15.65 -14.27 -15.12
N GLY A 46 -16.81 -13.89 -15.65
CA GLY A 46 -17.07 -13.85 -17.08
C GLY A 46 -17.20 -15.23 -17.74
N GLU A 47 -17.01 -15.23 -19.07
CA GLU A 47 -17.16 -16.41 -19.92
C GLU A 47 -16.20 -17.55 -19.58
N GLU A 48 -14.95 -17.24 -19.22
CA GLU A 48 -13.94 -18.25 -18.85
C GLU A 48 -14.38 -19.03 -17.61
N ALA A 49 -14.93 -18.34 -16.61
CA ALA A 49 -15.46 -18.98 -15.41
C ALA A 49 -16.69 -19.84 -15.70
N PHE A 50 -17.57 -19.38 -16.59
CA PHE A 50 -18.70 -20.17 -17.08
C PHE A 50 -18.23 -21.42 -17.83
N GLU A 51 -17.23 -21.30 -18.70
CA GLU A 51 -16.69 -22.42 -19.47
C GLU A 51 -16.17 -23.54 -18.56
N ILE A 52 -15.47 -23.19 -17.47
CA ILE A 52 -15.04 -24.15 -16.44
C ILE A 52 -16.25 -24.88 -15.85
N CYS A 53 -17.30 -24.15 -15.47
CA CYS A 53 -18.52 -24.73 -14.92
C CYS A 53 -19.23 -25.63 -15.94
N ALA A 54 -19.30 -25.22 -17.20
CA ALA A 54 -19.89 -25.99 -18.28
C ALA A 54 -19.11 -27.29 -18.52
N LYS A 55 -17.77 -27.22 -18.69
CA LYS A 55 -16.90 -28.39 -18.85
C LYS A 55 -17.13 -29.43 -17.74
N PHE A 56 -17.26 -28.98 -16.49
CA PHE A 56 -17.62 -29.86 -15.38
C PHE A 56 -18.98 -30.55 -15.54
N CYS A 57 -20.00 -29.82 -16.00
CA CYS A 57 -21.32 -30.38 -16.29
C CYS A 57 -21.26 -31.51 -17.33
N TYR A 58 -20.43 -31.34 -18.36
CA TYR A 58 -20.18 -32.34 -19.41
C TYR A 58 -19.27 -33.50 -18.98
N GLY A 59 -18.71 -33.48 -17.76
CA GLY A 59 -17.76 -34.49 -17.31
C GLY A 59 -16.38 -34.38 -17.97
N ILE A 60 -16.08 -33.23 -18.57
CA ILE A 60 -14.77 -32.92 -19.13
C ILE A 60 -13.83 -32.58 -17.97
N ALA A 61 -12.59 -33.07 -18.03
CA ALA A 61 -11.58 -32.75 -17.03
C ALA A 61 -11.32 -31.24 -16.99
N ILE A 62 -11.38 -30.65 -15.80
CA ILE A 62 -11.09 -29.24 -15.55
C ILE A 62 -9.79 -29.12 -14.76
N SER A 63 -8.99 -28.10 -15.09
CA SER A 63 -7.77 -27.76 -14.34
C SER A 63 -8.04 -26.53 -13.50
N ILE A 64 -8.05 -26.70 -12.18
CA ILE A 64 -8.21 -25.60 -11.21
C ILE A 64 -6.87 -25.33 -10.54
N SER A 65 -6.53 -24.05 -10.41
CA SER A 65 -5.34 -23.53 -9.74
C SER A 65 -5.69 -22.23 -9.02
N ALA A 66 -4.77 -21.66 -8.24
CA ALA A 66 -5.03 -20.41 -7.52
C ALA A 66 -5.45 -19.23 -8.42
N SER A 67 -4.97 -19.18 -9.67
CA SER A 67 -5.25 -18.07 -10.60
C SER A 67 -6.67 -18.08 -11.17
N ASN A 68 -7.29 -19.25 -11.33
CA ASN A 68 -8.64 -19.39 -11.89
C ASN A 68 -9.68 -19.89 -10.87
N PHE A 69 -9.26 -20.25 -9.66
CA PHE A 69 -10.12 -20.74 -8.59
C PHE A 69 -11.24 -19.76 -8.25
N VAL A 70 -10.92 -18.49 -7.99
CA VAL A 70 -11.91 -17.51 -7.50
C VAL A 70 -13.01 -17.23 -8.53
N PRO A 71 -12.70 -16.91 -9.80
CA PRO A 71 -13.71 -16.84 -10.86
C PRO A 71 -14.60 -18.09 -10.90
N ALA A 72 -14.00 -19.29 -10.90
CA ALA A 72 -14.74 -20.54 -10.98
C ALA A 72 -15.64 -20.79 -9.76
N ALA A 73 -15.18 -20.47 -8.55
CA ALA A 73 -15.93 -20.63 -7.31
C ALA A 73 -17.15 -19.70 -7.26
N LEU A 74 -16.96 -18.43 -7.64
CA LEU A 74 -18.05 -17.46 -7.70
C LEU A 74 -19.08 -17.83 -8.78
N ALA A 75 -18.63 -18.23 -9.97
CA ALA A 75 -19.51 -18.70 -11.04
C ALA A 75 -20.28 -19.97 -10.64
N ALA A 76 -19.62 -20.96 -10.03
CA ALA A 76 -20.27 -22.19 -9.58
C ALA A 76 -21.35 -21.91 -8.52
N ARG A 77 -21.11 -20.96 -7.60
CA ARG A 77 -22.10 -20.53 -6.62
C ARG A 77 -23.24 -19.75 -7.27
N PHE A 78 -22.95 -18.86 -8.21
CA PHE A 78 -23.95 -18.13 -8.99
C PHE A 78 -24.89 -19.09 -9.73
N LEU A 79 -24.33 -20.09 -10.39
CA LEU A 79 -25.05 -21.17 -11.10
C LEU A 79 -25.73 -22.17 -10.15
N ARG A 80 -25.55 -22.02 -8.83
CA ARG A 80 -26.08 -22.89 -7.78
C ARG A 80 -25.69 -24.36 -8.00
N MET A 81 -24.42 -24.61 -8.35
CA MET A 81 -23.85 -25.94 -8.55
C MET A 81 -23.49 -26.60 -7.21
N THR A 82 -24.50 -26.80 -6.35
CA THR A 82 -24.35 -27.27 -4.98
C THR A 82 -24.66 -28.76 -4.81
N GLU A 83 -24.31 -29.32 -3.66
CA GLU A 83 -24.64 -30.70 -3.27
C GLU A 83 -26.15 -30.99 -3.26
N HIS A 84 -26.99 -29.96 -3.07
CA HIS A 84 -28.44 -30.11 -3.12
C HIS A 84 -28.96 -30.44 -4.53
N VAL A 85 -28.22 -30.03 -5.56
CA VAL A 85 -28.60 -30.27 -6.98
C VAL A 85 -28.07 -31.62 -7.45
N ALA A 86 -26.81 -31.93 -7.13
CA ALA A 86 -26.18 -33.20 -7.48
C ALA A 86 -25.11 -33.55 -6.46
N LYS A 87 -24.95 -34.84 -6.14
CA LYS A 87 -23.89 -35.30 -5.23
C LYS A 87 -22.50 -35.08 -5.84
N GLY A 88 -21.57 -34.52 -5.07
CA GLY A 88 -20.21 -34.22 -5.52
C GLY A 88 -20.15 -33.13 -6.59
N ASN A 89 -20.98 -32.09 -6.43
CA ASN A 89 -21.07 -30.99 -7.39
C ASN A 89 -19.85 -30.06 -7.30
N LEU A 90 -19.79 -29.07 -8.20
CA LEU A 90 -18.58 -28.26 -8.36
C LEU A 90 -18.27 -27.41 -7.12
N VAL A 91 -19.27 -26.83 -6.44
CA VAL A 91 -19.03 -25.97 -5.27
C VAL A 91 -18.30 -26.71 -4.16
N SER A 92 -18.72 -27.93 -3.78
CA SER A 92 -18.09 -28.69 -2.70
C SER A 92 -16.64 -29.08 -3.01
N LYS A 93 -16.37 -29.44 -4.28
CA LYS A 93 -15.03 -29.77 -4.76
C LYS A 93 -14.11 -28.55 -4.74
N LEU A 94 -14.63 -27.39 -5.13
CA LEU A 94 -13.88 -26.13 -5.08
C LEU A 94 -13.62 -25.71 -3.63
N ASP A 95 -14.60 -25.86 -2.73
CA ASP A 95 -14.42 -25.57 -1.29
C ASP A 95 -13.34 -26.47 -0.68
N THR A 96 -13.32 -27.77 -1.01
CA THR A 96 -12.27 -28.69 -0.56
C THR A 96 -10.90 -28.27 -1.09
N PHE A 97 -10.79 -27.94 -2.39
CA PHE A 97 -9.53 -27.46 -2.99
C PHE A 97 -9.05 -26.14 -2.37
N PHE A 98 -9.99 -25.24 -2.05
CA PHE A 98 -9.67 -23.98 -1.39
C PHE A 98 -9.00 -24.22 -0.04
N GLU A 99 -9.61 -25.05 0.80
CA GLU A 99 -9.10 -25.37 2.12
C GLU A 99 -7.79 -26.16 2.05
N SER A 100 -7.70 -27.19 1.22
CA SER A 100 -6.55 -28.10 1.20
C SER A 100 -5.34 -27.61 0.41
N CYS A 101 -5.54 -26.67 -0.53
CA CYS A 101 -4.48 -26.24 -1.45
C CYS A 101 -4.27 -24.72 -1.41
N VAL A 102 -5.29 -23.93 -1.72
CA VAL A 102 -5.14 -22.46 -1.87
C VAL A 102 -4.77 -21.81 -0.54
N LEU A 103 -5.48 -22.15 0.53
CA LEU A 103 -5.21 -21.61 1.87
C LEU A 103 -3.90 -22.14 2.47
N HIS A 104 -3.37 -23.25 1.98
CA HIS A 104 -2.06 -23.75 2.42
C HIS A 104 -0.89 -23.00 1.74
N GLY A 105 -1.09 -22.50 0.52
CA GLY A 105 -0.09 -21.72 -0.21
C GLY A 105 -0.03 -20.25 0.22
N TRP A 106 1.17 -19.71 0.47
CA TRP A 106 1.38 -18.29 0.76
C TRP A 106 0.95 -17.40 -0.42
N ARG A 107 1.59 -17.60 -1.58
CA ARG A 107 1.30 -16.83 -2.80
C ARG A 107 -0.11 -17.10 -3.32
N ASP A 108 -0.59 -18.33 -3.18
CA ASP A 108 -1.92 -18.73 -3.61
C ASP A 108 -3.02 -18.04 -2.79
N SER A 109 -2.86 -17.93 -1.48
CA SER A 109 -3.79 -17.17 -0.61
C SER A 109 -3.82 -15.68 -0.97
N ILE A 110 -2.66 -15.07 -1.27
CA ILE A 110 -2.57 -13.66 -1.70
C ILE A 110 -3.25 -13.46 -3.05
N ALA A 111 -2.97 -14.32 -4.02
CA ALA A 111 -3.56 -14.26 -5.35
C ALA A 111 -5.09 -14.44 -5.30
N ALA A 112 -5.58 -15.41 -4.51
CA ALA A 112 -7.00 -15.64 -4.32
C ALA A 112 -7.68 -14.45 -3.63
N LEU A 113 -7.07 -13.87 -2.59
CA LEU A 113 -7.58 -12.67 -1.93
C LEU A 113 -7.71 -11.51 -2.92
N GLN A 114 -6.68 -11.27 -3.72
CA GLN A 114 -6.66 -10.17 -4.70
C GLN A 114 -7.68 -10.39 -5.83
N ALA A 115 -7.85 -11.62 -6.30
CA ALA A 115 -8.87 -11.96 -7.29
C ALA A 115 -10.30 -11.76 -6.73
N ALA A 116 -10.56 -12.20 -5.50
CA ALA A 116 -11.87 -12.05 -4.85
C ALA A 116 -12.22 -10.57 -4.65
N TRP A 117 -11.24 -9.77 -4.21
CA TRP A 117 -11.36 -8.33 -4.09
C TRP A 117 -11.72 -7.66 -5.42
N ARG A 118 -11.03 -8.01 -6.51
CA ARG A 118 -11.26 -7.41 -7.84
C ARG A 118 -12.65 -7.71 -8.41
N ILE A 119 -13.16 -8.93 -8.21
CA ILE A 119 -14.44 -9.36 -8.80
C ILE A 119 -15.64 -8.91 -7.97
N SER A 120 -15.50 -8.93 -6.64
CA SER A 120 -16.66 -8.86 -5.73
C SER A 120 -16.45 -7.93 -4.54
N GLY A 121 -15.27 -7.32 -4.38
CA GLY A 121 -14.95 -6.51 -3.22
C GLY A 121 -15.06 -7.31 -1.91
N TRP A 122 -15.70 -6.73 -0.90
CA TRP A 122 -15.98 -7.39 0.39
C TRP A 122 -17.22 -8.29 0.38
N SER A 123 -17.93 -8.39 -0.73
CA SER A 123 -19.22 -9.12 -0.76
C SER A 123 -19.07 -10.63 -0.62
N GLU A 124 -17.97 -11.23 -1.08
CA GLU A 124 -17.68 -12.66 -0.90
C GLU A 124 -16.79 -12.93 0.32
N SER A 125 -17.34 -12.73 1.53
CA SER A 125 -16.66 -13.00 2.80
C SER A 125 -16.16 -14.45 2.93
N ARG A 126 -16.81 -15.42 2.27
CA ARG A 126 -16.45 -16.85 2.26
C ARG A 126 -15.08 -17.16 1.63
N ILE A 127 -14.55 -16.27 0.80
CA ILE A 127 -13.20 -16.40 0.23
C ILE A 127 -12.27 -15.39 0.89
N VAL A 128 -12.73 -14.14 1.02
CA VAL A 128 -11.89 -13.04 1.50
C VAL A 128 -11.40 -13.26 2.92
N GLN A 129 -12.28 -13.61 3.88
CA GLN A 129 -11.87 -13.76 5.28
C GLN A 129 -10.93 -14.95 5.49
N PRO A 130 -11.21 -16.17 4.98
CA PRO A 130 -10.27 -17.28 5.11
C PRO A 130 -8.89 -17.01 4.48
N CYS A 131 -8.84 -16.27 3.37
CA CYS A 131 -7.54 -15.86 2.81
C CYS A 131 -6.80 -14.88 3.73
N VAL A 132 -7.48 -13.88 4.30
CA VAL A 132 -6.89 -12.95 5.27
C VAL A 132 -6.39 -13.71 6.49
N ASP A 133 -7.19 -14.60 7.05
CA ASP A 133 -6.83 -15.42 8.21
C ASP A 133 -5.62 -16.31 7.92
N SER A 134 -5.61 -16.99 6.78
CA SER A 134 -4.48 -17.80 6.30
C SER A 134 -3.19 -16.98 6.14
N ILE A 135 -3.28 -15.77 5.60
CA ILE A 135 -2.13 -14.86 5.43
C ILE A 135 -1.62 -14.41 6.80
N VAL A 136 -2.53 -13.98 7.69
CA VAL A 136 -2.18 -13.52 9.04
C VAL A 136 -1.53 -14.65 9.83
N GLU A 137 -2.11 -15.86 9.82
CA GLU A 137 -1.54 -17.04 10.46
C GLU A 137 -0.10 -17.28 10.00
N LYS A 138 0.15 -17.22 8.69
CA LYS A 138 1.49 -17.41 8.11
C LYS A 138 2.47 -16.30 8.48
N ILE A 139 2.02 -15.04 8.53
CA ILE A 139 2.84 -13.90 8.95
C ILE A 139 3.29 -14.08 10.42
N LEU A 140 2.42 -14.64 11.26
CA LEU A 140 2.68 -14.85 12.68
C LEU A 140 3.58 -16.06 12.97
N LEU A 141 3.84 -16.92 11.98
CA LEU A 141 4.73 -18.05 12.16
C LEU A 141 6.19 -17.59 12.32
N PRO A 142 6.97 -18.23 13.22
CA PRO A 142 8.38 -17.93 13.37
C PRO A 142 9.12 -18.09 12.03
N PRO A 143 10.11 -17.22 11.69
CA PRO A 143 10.85 -17.33 10.43
C PRO A 143 11.53 -18.70 10.20
N SER A 144 11.82 -19.44 11.26
CA SER A 144 12.36 -20.81 11.18
C SER A 144 11.38 -21.85 10.66
N GLN A 145 10.07 -21.56 10.68
CA GLN A 145 9.00 -22.44 10.20
C GLN A 145 8.50 -22.05 8.80
N VAL A 146 9.07 -21.00 8.20
CA VAL A 146 8.71 -20.56 6.84
C VAL A 146 9.29 -21.54 5.83
N ALA A 147 8.43 -22.37 5.26
CA ALA A 147 8.80 -23.40 4.28
C ALA A 147 8.38 -23.07 2.83
N TRP A 148 7.62 -21.99 2.64
CA TRP A 148 7.12 -21.55 1.33
C TRP A 148 8.02 -20.50 0.68
N SER A 149 7.88 -20.35 -0.63
CA SER A 149 8.56 -19.30 -1.40
C SER A 149 7.96 -17.92 -1.12
N TYR A 150 8.81 -16.91 -0.98
CA TYR A 150 8.43 -15.49 -0.80
C TYR A 150 9.30 -14.58 -1.67
N THR A 151 8.83 -13.35 -1.91
CA THR A 151 9.58 -12.33 -2.65
C THR A 151 10.43 -11.50 -1.70
N TYR A 152 11.72 -11.36 -2.00
CA TYR A 152 12.63 -10.49 -1.23
C TYR A 152 13.72 -9.93 -2.15
N THR A 153 13.47 -8.74 -2.68
CA THR A 153 14.28 -8.09 -3.72
C THR A 153 15.14 -6.95 -3.20
N ARG A 154 15.21 -6.77 -1.87
CA ARG A 154 15.94 -5.67 -1.23
C ARG A 154 17.41 -5.60 -1.66
N PRO A 155 17.92 -4.39 -1.98
CA PRO A 155 19.32 -4.19 -2.36
C PRO A 155 20.29 -4.79 -1.34
N GLY A 156 21.17 -5.67 -1.81
CA GLY A 156 22.19 -6.32 -0.98
C GLY A 156 21.79 -7.68 -0.38
N TYR A 157 20.52 -8.08 -0.49
CA TYR A 157 20.06 -9.40 -0.03
C TYR A 157 20.64 -10.55 -0.89
N ALA A 158 20.48 -10.47 -2.21
CA ALA A 158 21.01 -11.48 -3.13
C ALA A 158 22.55 -11.63 -3.10
N LYS A 159 23.27 -10.66 -2.50
CA LYS A 159 24.74 -10.64 -2.44
C LYS A 159 25.31 -11.35 -1.21
N ARG A 160 24.48 -11.82 -0.28
CA ARG A 160 24.94 -12.47 0.96
C ARG A 160 24.29 -13.85 1.14
N PRO A 161 25.06 -14.89 1.51
CA PRO A 161 24.48 -16.15 1.93
C PRO A 161 23.75 -15.94 3.27
N HIS A 162 22.44 -16.09 3.28
CA HIS A 162 21.61 -15.91 4.47
C HIS A 162 21.41 -17.27 5.18
N GLN A 163 21.69 -17.31 6.47
CA GLN A 163 21.52 -18.52 7.30
C GLN A 163 20.07 -18.72 7.78
N SER A 164 19.22 -17.70 7.67
CA SER A 164 17.83 -17.72 8.13
C SER A 164 16.94 -16.78 7.32
N VAL A 165 15.65 -17.09 7.29
CA VAL A 165 14.60 -16.23 6.70
C VAL A 165 14.54 -14.87 7.44
N PRO A 166 14.49 -13.73 6.74
CA PRO A 166 14.32 -12.41 7.34
C PRO A 166 13.02 -12.30 8.14
N LYS A 167 12.96 -11.44 9.17
CA LYS A 167 11.73 -11.24 9.97
C LYS A 167 10.62 -10.52 9.21
N ASP A 168 10.99 -9.78 8.17
CA ASP A 168 10.13 -8.95 7.32
C ASP A 168 9.88 -9.60 5.94
N TRP A 169 10.11 -10.91 5.82
CA TRP A 169 10.04 -11.69 4.57
C TRP A 169 8.73 -11.54 3.79
N TRP A 170 7.62 -11.27 4.49
CA TRP A 170 6.26 -11.18 3.95
C TRP A 170 5.93 -9.81 3.35
N THR A 171 6.70 -8.77 3.68
CA THR A 171 6.33 -7.37 3.43
C THR A 171 6.21 -7.01 1.96
N GLU A 172 7.07 -7.54 1.09
CA GLU A 172 7.03 -7.28 -0.35
C GLU A 172 5.81 -7.93 -1.01
N ASP A 173 5.51 -9.19 -0.69
CA ASP A 173 4.38 -9.91 -1.30
C ASP A 173 3.03 -9.25 -0.95
N ILE A 174 2.83 -8.89 0.31
CA ILE A 174 1.58 -8.21 0.70
C ILE A 174 1.49 -6.78 0.17
N SER A 175 2.62 -6.18 -0.24
CA SER A 175 2.61 -4.84 -0.85
C SER A 175 1.98 -4.82 -2.23
N GLU A 176 1.73 -5.98 -2.86
CA GLU A 176 0.99 -6.10 -4.12
C GLU A 176 -0.52 -5.91 -3.95
N LEU A 177 -1.03 -5.98 -2.73
CA LEU A 177 -2.45 -5.89 -2.44
C LEU A 177 -2.97 -4.47 -2.69
N ASP A 178 -4.27 -4.37 -3.01
CA ASP A 178 -4.96 -3.09 -3.00
C ASP A 178 -4.99 -2.49 -1.58
N ILE A 179 -5.03 -1.16 -1.48
CA ILE A 179 -4.89 -0.45 -0.20
C ILE A 179 -5.91 -0.89 0.86
N GLU A 180 -7.14 -1.20 0.46
CA GLU A 180 -8.19 -1.62 1.39
C GLU A 180 -7.93 -3.03 1.94
N VAL A 181 -7.41 -3.92 1.09
CA VAL A 181 -7.05 -5.28 1.45
C VAL A 181 -5.77 -5.30 2.30
N PHE A 182 -4.77 -4.53 1.89
CA PHE A 182 -3.54 -4.32 2.67
C PHE A 182 -3.86 -3.78 4.05
N ARG A 183 -4.73 -2.75 4.14
CA ARG A 183 -5.20 -2.21 5.42
C ARG A 183 -5.85 -3.29 6.28
N SER A 184 -6.72 -4.12 5.70
CA SER A 184 -7.36 -5.21 6.43
C SER A 184 -6.34 -6.20 6.99
N VAL A 185 -5.42 -6.71 6.16
CA VAL A 185 -4.38 -7.66 6.59
C VAL A 185 -3.53 -7.05 7.71
N VAL A 186 -2.98 -5.85 7.51
CA VAL A 186 -2.11 -5.19 8.50
C VAL A 186 -2.87 -4.89 9.79
N SER A 187 -4.15 -4.49 9.71
CA SER A 187 -4.98 -4.23 10.89
C SER A 187 -5.26 -5.51 11.68
N THR A 188 -5.51 -6.63 11.00
CA THR A 188 -5.71 -7.94 11.63
C THR A 188 -4.43 -8.43 12.29
N VAL A 189 -3.28 -8.33 11.60
CA VAL A 189 -1.95 -8.64 12.18
C VAL A 189 -1.71 -7.79 13.44
N ARG A 190 -1.96 -6.47 13.37
CA ARG A 190 -1.78 -5.56 14.51
C ARG A 190 -2.70 -5.90 15.69
N ALA A 191 -3.93 -6.31 15.42
CA ALA A 191 -4.90 -6.70 16.45
C ALA A 191 -4.43 -7.92 17.28
N THR A 192 -3.61 -8.80 16.69
CA THR A 192 -3.05 -9.96 17.42
C THR A 192 -2.02 -9.57 18.49
N ARG A 193 -1.38 -8.40 18.36
CA ARG A 193 -0.28 -7.92 19.24
C ARG A 193 0.90 -8.89 19.37
N MET A 194 1.07 -9.79 18.41
CA MET A 194 2.15 -10.79 18.41
C MET A 194 3.42 -10.30 17.68
N LEU A 195 3.31 -9.31 16.81
CA LEU A 195 4.46 -8.72 16.12
C LEU A 195 4.94 -7.43 16.78
N PRO A 196 6.26 -7.20 16.85
CA PRO A 196 6.81 -5.90 17.20
C PRO A 196 6.33 -4.78 16.26
N SER A 197 6.03 -3.61 16.82
CA SER A 197 5.63 -2.41 16.05
C SER A 197 6.55 -2.06 14.88
N PRO A 198 7.90 -2.24 14.97
CA PRO A 198 8.80 -2.02 13.83
C PRO A 198 8.53 -2.91 12.61
N LEU A 199 8.04 -4.14 12.77
CA LEU A 199 7.71 -5.01 11.63
C LEU A 199 6.44 -4.53 10.92
N ILE A 200 5.47 -3.99 11.66
CA ILE A 200 4.30 -3.34 11.08
C ILE A 200 4.73 -2.09 10.31
N GLY A 201 5.60 -1.26 10.89
CA GLY A 201 6.13 -0.09 10.22
C GLY A 201 6.94 -0.43 8.97
N GLU A 202 7.68 -1.54 8.97
CA GLU A 202 8.40 -2.02 7.79
C GLU A 202 7.44 -2.40 6.65
N ALA A 203 6.32 -3.07 6.96
CA ALA A 203 5.29 -3.35 5.96
C ALA A 203 4.70 -2.06 5.36
N LEU A 204 4.43 -1.06 6.21
CA LEU A 204 3.95 0.26 5.78
C LEU A 204 4.99 0.98 4.91
N HIS A 205 6.26 0.87 5.27
CA HIS A 205 7.37 1.47 4.54
C HIS A 205 7.51 0.87 3.14
N VAL A 206 7.54 -0.46 3.02
CA VAL A 206 7.60 -1.15 1.73
C VAL A 206 6.40 -0.78 0.85
N TYR A 207 5.19 -0.82 1.43
CA TYR A 207 3.98 -0.44 0.71
C TYR A 207 4.05 1.01 0.19
N ALA A 208 4.40 1.95 1.05
CA ALA A 208 4.50 3.36 0.67
C ALA A 208 5.61 3.62 -0.35
N CYS A 209 6.78 2.97 -0.24
CA CYS A 209 7.85 3.11 -1.23
C CYS A 209 7.45 2.62 -2.62
N LYS A 210 6.59 1.61 -2.68
CA LYS A 210 6.09 1.04 -3.93
C LYS A 210 4.99 1.87 -4.58
N HIS A 211 4.03 2.35 -3.77
CA HIS A 211 2.80 2.98 -4.28
C HIS A 211 2.83 4.51 -4.27
N LEU A 212 3.76 5.13 -3.54
CA LEU A 212 3.89 6.58 -3.44
C LEU A 212 5.26 7.00 -3.97
N PRO A 213 5.33 7.58 -5.18
CA PRO A 213 6.55 8.18 -5.70
C PRO A 213 7.05 9.32 -4.78
N ASP A 214 8.36 9.43 -4.61
CA ASP A 214 8.95 10.51 -3.81
C ASP A 214 9.21 11.75 -4.68
N PRO A 215 8.54 12.89 -4.43
CA PRO A 215 8.66 14.10 -5.23
C PRO A 215 10.11 14.59 -5.39
N LEU A 216 10.99 14.33 -4.41
CA LEU A 216 12.40 14.73 -4.47
C LEU A 216 13.21 14.00 -5.56
N TYR A 217 12.82 12.78 -5.93
CA TYR A 217 13.60 11.93 -6.84
C TYR A 217 12.90 11.66 -8.18
N THR A 218 11.61 11.98 -8.28
CA THR A 218 10.81 11.76 -9.50
C THR A 218 11.20 12.65 -10.68
N GLY A 219 12.01 13.70 -10.47
CA GLY A 219 12.55 14.53 -11.55
C GLY A 219 13.57 13.83 -12.47
N GLY A 220 14.12 12.67 -12.07
CA GLY A 220 15.21 12.00 -12.80
C GLY A 220 14.86 10.68 -13.51
N SER A 221 13.64 10.14 -13.35
CA SER A 221 13.30 8.79 -13.82
C SER A 221 12.00 8.71 -14.62
N ALA A 222 11.66 9.78 -15.37
CA ALA A 222 10.63 9.72 -16.39
C ALA A 222 11.20 9.14 -17.70
N ASN A 223 11.52 7.84 -17.70
CA ASN A 223 11.76 7.09 -18.92
C ASN A 223 10.74 5.96 -19.01
N GLY A 224 9.66 6.22 -19.76
CA GLY A 224 8.63 5.22 -20.06
C GLY A 224 7.32 5.80 -20.62
N HIS A 225 7.38 6.36 -21.83
CA HIS A 225 6.24 6.61 -22.75
C HIS A 225 5.29 7.79 -22.48
N ALA A 226 5.83 9.00 -22.30
CA ALA A 226 5.17 10.19 -22.84
C ALA A 226 5.78 10.49 -24.23
N SER A 227 5.45 9.66 -25.22
CA SER A 227 5.60 10.08 -26.61
C SER A 227 4.76 11.35 -26.77
N GLN A 228 5.41 12.44 -27.15
CA GLN A 228 4.77 13.65 -27.66
C GLN A 228 3.95 13.28 -28.90
N SER A 229 2.72 12.82 -28.68
CA SER A 229 1.68 12.78 -29.70
C SER A 229 0.74 13.94 -29.45
N GLN A 230 0.79 14.86 -30.40
CA GLN A 230 0.04 16.09 -30.48
C GLN A 230 -1.48 15.90 -30.24
N SER A 231 -2.09 16.90 -29.60
CA SER A 231 -3.39 17.43 -30.01
C SER A 231 -4.66 16.58 -29.78
N SER A 232 -4.90 16.09 -28.56
CA SER A 232 -6.29 15.84 -28.14
C SER A 232 -6.49 15.94 -26.62
N SER A 233 -7.20 17.00 -26.21
CA SER A 233 -7.87 17.17 -24.90
C SER A 233 -6.94 17.40 -23.67
N PHE A 234 -6.58 18.68 -23.44
CA PHE A 234 -5.93 19.17 -22.20
C PHE A 234 -6.74 18.84 -20.94
N THR A 235 -8.06 18.69 -21.06
CA THR A 235 -8.98 18.43 -19.94
C THR A 235 -8.96 16.98 -19.46
N ALA A 236 -8.93 15.98 -20.36
CA ALA A 236 -8.86 14.57 -19.97
C ALA A 236 -7.51 14.22 -19.32
N ALA A 237 -6.41 14.81 -19.78
CA ALA A 237 -5.09 14.61 -19.17
C ALA A 237 -5.03 15.20 -17.75
N ALA A 238 -5.60 16.40 -17.55
CA ALA A 238 -5.70 17.01 -16.23
C ALA A 238 -6.60 16.20 -15.28
N ALA A 239 -7.74 15.69 -15.77
CA ALA A 239 -8.64 14.86 -14.98
C ALA A 239 -7.98 13.54 -14.55
N ALA A 240 -7.23 12.88 -15.45
CA ALA A 240 -6.49 11.66 -15.13
C ALA A 240 -5.36 11.91 -14.12
N ALA A 241 -4.69 13.05 -14.20
CA ALA A 241 -3.67 13.45 -13.23
C ALA A 241 -4.28 13.70 -11.84
N GLU A 242 -5.42 14.40 -11.76
CA GLU A 242 -6.13 14.62 -10.51
C GLU A 242 -6.62 13.30 -9.88
N GLU A 243 -7.14 12.38 -10.69
CA GLU A 243 -7.54 11.06 -10.22
C GLU A 243 -6.35 10.26 -9.65
N ALA A 244 -5.19 10.32 -10.32
CA ALA A 244 -3.96 9.69 -9.83
C ALA A 244 -3.49 10.30 -8.50
N LEU A 245 -3.53 11.63 -8.36
CA LEU A 245 -3.21 12.32 -7.11
C LEU A 245 -4.21 11.97 -6.00
N ALA A 246 -5.51 11.91 -6.30
CA ALA A 246 -6.54 11.50 -5.35
C ALA A 246 -6.32 10.05 -4.87
N LYS A 247 -5.91 9.14 -5.77
CA LYS A 247 -5.52 7.77 -5.41
C LYS A 247 -4.29 7.74 -4.50
N GLN A 248 -3.25 8.51 -4.82
CA GLN A 248 -2.05 8.62 -3.98
C GLN A 248 -2.38 9.22 -2.60
N ARG A 249 -3.23 10.25 -2.54
CA ARG A 249 -3.73 10.85 -1.31
C ARG A 249 -4.43 9.81 -0.44
N ARG A 250 -5.36 9.02 -1.00
CA ARG A 250 -6.04 7.93 -0.29
C ARG A 250 -5.05 6.90 0.27
N VAL A 251 -4.05 6.50 -0.53
CA VAL A 251 -3.01 5.56 -0.10
C VAL A 251 -2.21 6.13 1.06
N LEU A 252 -1.74 7.37 0.94
CA LEU A 252 -0.96 8.05 1.97
C LEU A 252 -1.74 8.16 3.29
N GLU A 253 -2.95 8.69 3.26
CA GLU A 253 -3.76 8.88 4.48
C GLU A 253 -4.05 7.53 5.16
N THR A 254 -4.29 6.50 4.36
CA THR A 254 -4.44 5.13 4.86
C THR A 254 -3.16 4.63 5.55
N VAL A 255 -2.01 4.79 4.92
CA VAL A 255 -0.72 4.39 5.51
C VAL A 255 -0.49 5.12 6.84
N VAL A 256 -0.69 6.45 6.87
CA VAL A 256 -0.48 7.28 8.07
C VAL A 256 -1.38 6.86 9.22
N THR A 257 -2.65 6.56 8.96
CA THR A 257 -3.58 6.07 10.01
C THR A 257 -3.23 4.69 10.57
N MET A 258 -2.40 3.91 9.86
CA MET A 258 -1.96 2.59 10.30
C MET A 258 -0.65 2.60 11.09
N ILE A 259 0.13 3.69 11.04
CA ILE A 259 1.41 3.81 11.77
C ILE A 259 1.16 3.60 13.27
N PRO A 260 1.85 2.63 13.92
CA PRO A 260 1.73 2.44 15.36
C PRO A 260 2.13 3.70 16.15
N GLY A 261 1.50 3.90 17.31
CA GLY A 261 1.79 5.06 18.16
C GLY A 261 3.14 5.00 18.88
N ASP A 262 3.79 3.84 18.89
CA ASP A 262 5.07 3.63 19.55
C ASP A 262 6.21 4.32 18.78
N VAL A 263 7.07 5.04 19.50
CA VAL A 263 8.30 5.63 18.95
C VAL A 263 9.20 4.52 18.43
N GLY A 264 9.78 4.71 17.24
CA GLY A 264 10.61 3.71 16.57
C GLY A 264 9.85 2.60 15.85
N SER A 265 8.51 2.67 15.79
CA SER A 265 7.71 1.80 14.91
C SER A 265 8.04 2.02 13.43
N VAL A 266 8.36 3.25 13.05
CA VAL A 266 8.90 3.64 11.75
C VAL A 266 10.08 4.59 11.98
N THR A 267 10.87 4.89 10.94
CA THR A 267 12.02 5.82 11.05
C THR A 267 11.62 7.28 10.83
N GLY A 268 12.36 8.23 11.42
CA GLY A 268 12.11 9.66 11.24
C GLY A 268 12.21 10.09 9.76
N ARG A 269 13.13 9.47 9.03
CA ARG A 269 13.30 9.64 7.58
C ARG A 269 12.06 9.23 6.79
N PHE A 270 11.46 8.10 7.15
CA PHE A 270 10.25 7.63 6.48
C PHE A 270 9.07 8.59 6.73
N LEU A 271 8.93 9.09 7.96
CA LEU A 271 7.89 10.08 8.30
C LEU A 271 8.07 11.39 7.53
N LEU A 272 9.30 11.90 7.43
CA LEU A 272 9.61 13.09 6.63
C LEU A 272 9.35 12.85 5.14
N ARG A 273 9.68 11.66 4.62
CA ARG A 273 9.30 11.25 3.26
C ARG A 273 7.79 11.26 3.06
N LEU A 274 7.02 10.71 4.00
CA LEU A 274 5.55 10.76 3.92
C LEU A 274 5.04 12.21 4.01
N LEU A 275 5.68 13.09 4.79
CA LEU A 275 5.32 14.51 4.87
C LEU A 275 5.56 15.23 3.54
N ARG A 276 6.65 14.88 2.83
CA ARG A 276 6.91 15.36 1.46
C ARG A 276 5.81 14.95 0.49
N VAL A 277 5.46 13.66 0.49
CA VAL A 277 4.36 13.14 -0.32
C VAL A 277 3.05 13.82 0.07
N ALA A 278 2.79 14.03 1.37
CA ALA A 278 1.60 14.71 1.88
C ALA A 278 1.47 16.15 1.37
N ASN A 279 2.59 16.87 1.27
CA ASN A 279 2.59 18.21 0.71
C ASN A 279 2.23 18.16 -0.78
N TYR A 280 2.89 17.28 -1.53
CA TYR A 280 2.71 17.14 -2.97
C TYR A 280 1.29 16.74 -3.38
N VAL A 281 0.70 15.75 -2.71
CA VAL A 281 -0.66 15.27 -3.04
C VAL A 281 -1.78 16.11 -2.42
N GLY A 282 -1.44 17.15 -1.63
CA GLY A 282 -2.43 17.96 -0.90
C GLY A 282 -3.23 17.14 0.10
N ALA A 283 -2.57 16.41 0.99
CA ALA A 283 -3.23 15.62 2.03
C ALA A 283 -3.95 16.48 3.08
N SER A 284 -4.88 15.87 3.82
CA SER A 284 -5.62 16.55 4.89
C SER A 284 -4.70 17.15 5.97
N SER A 285 -5.16 18.26 6.58
CA SER A 285 -4.44 18.94 7.66
C SER A 285 -4.18 18.04 8.87
N SER A 286 -5.11 17.13 9.18
CA SER A 286 -4.95 16.12 10.23
C SER A 286 -3.80 15.15 9.95
N THR A 287 -3.70 14.67 8.70
CA THR A 287 -2.62 13.78 8.24
C THR A 287 -1.28 14.47 8.31
N ARG A 288 -1.19 15.72 7.81
CA ARG A 288 0.03 16.54 7.92
C ARG A 288 0.43 16.78 9.37
N ALA A 289 -0.52 17.16 10.23
CA ALA A 289 -0.25 17.39 11.64
C ALA A 289 0.21 16.12 12.36
N GLN A 290 -0.35 14.96 12.04
CA GLN A 290 0.13 13.69 12.58
C GLN A 290 1.57 13.40 12.17
N LEU A 291 1.89 13.56 10.88
CA LEU A 291 3.24 13.37 10.35
C LEU A 291 4.26 14.32 10.98
N ILE A 292 3.91 15.60 11.15
CA ILE A 292 4.76 16.60 11.82
C ILE A 292 5.07 16.15 13.24
N ARG A 293 4.05 15.75 14.01
CA ARG A 293 4.25 15.27 15.39
C ARG A 293 5.13 14.03 15.44
N GLN A 294 4.84 13.02 14.63
CA GLN A 294 5.60 11.77 14.63
C GLN A 294 7.04 12.00 14.14
N ALA A 295 7.25 12.80 13.09
CA ALA A 295 8.58 13.11 12.58
C ALA A 295 9.39 13.89 13.63
N GLY A 296 8.76 14.85 14.30
CA GLY A 296 9.39 15.65 15.36
C GLY A 296 9.82 14.80 16.55
N SER A 297 9.12 13.73 16.92
CA SER A 297 9.53 12.89 18.07
C SER A 297 10.81 12.06 17.86
N GLN A 298 11.30 11.96 16.63
CA GLN A 298 12.45 11.14 16.25
C GLN A 298 13.27 11.83 15.13
N LEU A 299 13.33 13.16 15.22
CA LEU A 299 14.02 14.01 14.25
C LEU A 299 15.54 13.73 14.23
N ASP A 300 16.09 13.20 15.32
CA ASP A 300 17.51 12.85 15.45
C ASP A 300 17.95 11.65 14.59
N GLU A 301 16.99 10.93 13.98
CA GLU A 301 17.26 9.88 12.99
C GLU A 301 17.39 10.40 11.55
N ALA A 302 16.94 11.65 11.31
CA ALA A 302 16.88 12.25 9.98
C ALA A 302 18.24 12.76 9.48
N LYS A 303 18.26 13.19 8.22
CA LYS A 303 19.33 14.01 7.64
C LYS A 303 18.74 15.34 7.18
N ALA A 304 19.60 16.34 6.96
CA ALA A 304 19.18 17.66 6.46
C ALA A 304 18.36 17.57 5.16
N VAL A 305 18.76 16.69 4.23
CA VAL A 305 18.04 16.45 2.97
C VAL A 305 16.61 15.94 3.19
N ASP A 306 16.33 15.26 4.31
CA ASP A 306 14.99 14.73 4.59
C ASP A 306 14.00 15.84 4.96
N LEU A 307 14.48 16.98 5.48
CA LEU A 307 13.70 18.18 5.82
C LEU A 307 13.40 19.07 4.61
N LEU A 308 14.00 18.80 3.46
CA LEU A 308 13.71 19.52 2.22
C LEU A 308 12.35 19.08 1.68
N ILE A 309 11.30 19.83 2.01
CA ILE A 309 9.93 19.51 1.60
C ILE A 309 9.54 20.41 0.42
N PRO A 310 9.45 19.90 -0.82
CA PRO A 310 9.14 20.76 -1.97
C PRO A 310 7.76 21.39 -1.86
N LEU A 311 7.62 22.64 -2.31
CA LEU A 311 6.33 23.28 -2.47
C LEU A 311 5.60 22.70 -3.70
N PRO A 312 4.29 22.44 -3.63
CA PRO A 312 3.55 21.93 -4.78
C PRO A 312 3.55 22.88 -5.98
N SER A 313 3.61 24.19 -5.69
CA SER A 313 3.61 25.26 -6.70
C SER A 313 4.97 25.46 -7.38
N ASP A 314 6.07 25.13 -6.70
CA ASP A 314 7.43 25.31 -7.20
C ASP A 314 8.35 24.20 -6.65
N PRO A 315 8.75 23.22 -7.49
CA PRO A 315 9.63 22.13 -7.07
C PRO A 315 11.04 22.57 -6.66
N GLN A 316 11.48 23.79 -7.01
CA GLN A 316 12.78 24.34 -6.61
C GLN A 316 12.72 25.05 -5.25
N ALA A 317 11.52 25.38 -4.78
CA ALA A 317 11.30 26.01 -3.48
C ALA A 317 10.87 25.00 -2.43
N TYR A 318 11.28 25.24 -1.18
CA TYR A 318 10.96 24.36 -0.05
C TYR A 318 9.96 25.00 0.92
N ASP A 319 9.05 24.17 1.45
CA ASP A 319 8.13 24.47 2.53
C ASP A 319 8.89 24.49 3.86
N VAL A 320 9.52 25.64 4.11
CA VAL A 320 10.26 25.92 5.34
C VAL A 320 9.37 25.82 6.58
N GLY A 321 8.12 26.26 6.48
CA GLY A 321 7.17 26.20 7.60
C GLY A 321 6.88 24.77 8.05
N ALA A 322 6.87 23.80 7.13
CA ALA A 322 6.76 22.39 7.50
C ALA A 322 7.99 21.87 8.26
N ALA A 323 9.20 22.28 7.87
CA ALA A 323 10.43 21.92 8.58
C ALA A 323 10.50 22.58 9.97
N GLU A 324 10.13 23.86 10.08
CA GLU A 324 9.97 24.59 11.34
C GLU A 324 8.99 23.88 12.26
N ALA A 325 7.80 23.51 11.79
CA ALA A 325 6.79 22.83 12.60
C ALA A 325 7.28 21.47 13.14
N VAL A 326 8.09 20.73 12.38
CA VAL A 326 8.73 19.48 12.85
C VAL A 326 9.74 19.78 13.94
N LEU A 327 10.57 20.81 13.77
CA LEU A 327 11.54 21.24 14.77
C LEU A 327 10.86 21.75 16.04
N GLU A 328 9.85 22.61 15.93
CA GLU A 328 9.06 23.13 17.04
C GLU A 328 8.47 22.00 17.88
N TYR A 329 7.94 20.97 17.24
CA TYR A 329 7.42 19.81 17.95
C TYR A 329 8.52 19.07 18.73
N PHE A 330 9.69 18.85 18.12
CA PHE A 330 10.85 18.27 18.80
C PHE A 330 11.27 19.11 20.01
N LEU A 331 11.39 20.43 19.85
CA LEU A 331 11.75 21.36 20.92
C LEU A 331 10.72 21.37 22.06
N ALA A 332 9.44 21.31 21.73
CA ALA A 332 8.37 21.21 22.72
C ALA A 332 8.43 19.91 23.53
N GLN A 333 8.93 18.81 22.95
CA GLN A 333 9.21 17.58 23.68
C GLN A 333 10.48 17.71 24.54
N PHE A 334 11.54 18.32 24.00
CA PHE A 334 12.81 18.54 24.69
C PHE A 334 12.64 19.35 25.99
N GLN A 335 11.76 20.33 25.99
CA GLN A 335 11.49 21.19 27.15
C GLN A 335 10.70 20.50 28.27
N ARG A 336 10.10 19.33 28.02
CA ARG A 336 9.30 18.64 29.04
C ARG A 336 10.18 18.12 30.19
N PRO A 337 9.67 18.16 31.43
CA PRO A 337 10.29 17.44 32.54
C PRO A 337 10.34 15.94 32.20
N ALA A 338 11.52 15.34 32.31
CA ALA A 338 11.78 13.95 31.96
C ALA A 338 12.71 13.30 32.99
N ALA A 339 12.65 11.98 33.12
CA ALA A 339 13.57 11.24 34.00
C ALA A 339 15.04 11.46 33.57
N PRO A 340 16.03 11.32 34.47
CA PRO A 340 17.44 11.60 34.15
C PRO A 340 17.96 10.84 32.91
N ASP A 341 17.59 9.56 32.75
CA ASP A 341 18.00 8.74 31.60
C ASP A 341 17.35 9.18 30.29
N GLU A 342 16.10 9.63 30.34
CA GLU A 342 15.40 10.19 29.19
C GLU A 342 15.97 11.55 28.83
N ARG A 343 16.27 12.40 29.82
CA ARG A 343 16.93 13.69 29.62
C ARG A 343 18.31 13.52 28.97
N ARG A 344 19.11 12.54 29.40
CA ARG A 344 20.39 12.22 28.76
C ARG A 344 20.21 11.80 27.30
N ARG A 345 19.23 10.94 26.99
CA ARG A 345 18.91 10.55 25.60
C ARG A 345 18.48 11.76 24.77
N MET A 346 17.64 12.62 25.35
CA MET A 346 17.15 13.83 24.71
C MET A 346 18.26 14.84 24.42
N SER A 347 19.27 14.97 25.30
CA SER A 347 20.46 15.78 25.05
C SER A 347 21.27 15.28 23.86
N VAL A 348 21.50 13.96 23.76
CA VAL A 348 22.18 13.37 22.59
C VAL A 348 21.37 13.55 21.31
N ALA A 349 20.04 13.43 21.38
CA ALA A 349 19.16 13.71 20.26
C ALA A 349 19.24 15.19 19.84
N MET A 350 19.26 16.12 20.81
CA MET A 350 19.36 17.55 20.57
C MET A 350 20.65 17.92 19.82
N GLU A 351 21.80 17.38 20.24
CA GLU A 351 23.08 17.61 19.55
C GLU A 351 23.03 17.19 18.07
N LYS A 352 22.37 16.07 17.76
CA LYS A 352 22.16 15.63 16.37
C LYS A 352 21.21 16.54 15.63
N VAL A 353 20.09 16.94 16.24
CA VAL A 353 19.09 17.83 15.62
C VAL A 353 19.68 19.19 15.29
N VAL A 354 20.50 19.77 16.18
CA VAL A 354 21.23 21.02 15.91
C VAL A 354 22.08 20.88 14.64
N ARG A 355 22.86 19.80 14.52
CA ARG A 355 23.67 19.55 13.32
C ARG A 355 22.85 19.36 12.06
N ILE A 356 21.76 18.60 12.14
CA ILE A 356 20.83 18.38 11.03
C ILE A 356 20.25 19.71 10.55
N PHE A 357 19.86 20.58 11.49
CA PHE A 357 19.25 21.86 11.17
C PHE A 357 20.26 22.89 10.66
N ASP A 358 21.49 22.91 11.18
CA ASP A 358 22.56 23.75 10.63
C ASP A 358 22.92 23.35 9.18
N GLU A 359 22.94 22.04 8.88
CA GLU A 359 23.10 21.54 7.51
C GLU A 359 21.90 21.90 6.61
N TYR A 360 20.68 21.89 7.16
CA TYR A 360 19.47 22.32 6.47
C TYR A 360 19.52 23.82 6.16
N LEU A 361 19.84 24.67 7.15
CA LEU A 361 20.04 26.11 7.00
C LEU A 361 21.07 26.42 5.92
N LYS A 362 22.19 25.69 5.89
CA LYS A 362 23.19 25.84 4.84
C LYS A 362 22.64 25.52 3.45
N THR A 363 21.70 24.58 3.34
CA THR A 363 21.06 24.23 2.06
C THR A 363 20.08 25.33 1.64
N ILE A 364 19.28 25.84 2.57
CA ILE A 364 18.37 26.98 2.33
C ILE A 364 19.16 28.25 1.96
N ALA A 365 20.34 28.44 2.54
CA ALA A 365 21.21 29.57 2.25
C ALA A 365 21.72 29.64 0.80
N LEU A 366 21.59 28.56 0.03
CA LEU A 366 21.97 28.52 -1.39
C LEU A 366 20.90 29.13 -2.32
N ASP A 367 19.69 29.38 -1.81
CA ASP A 367 18.62 30.05 -2.55
C ASP A 367 18.82 31.57 -2.49
N SER A 368 19.13 32.18 -3.64
CA SER A 368 19.39 33.62 -3.76
C SER A 368 18.14 34.47 -3.53
N GLU A 369 16.96 33.91 -3.73
CA GLU A 369 15.69 34.61 -3.54
C GLU A 369 15.15 34.45 -2.11
N PHE A 370 15.87 33.71 -1.25
CA PHE A 370 15.39 33.41 0.10
C PHE A 370 15.42 34.68 0.99
N PRO A 371 14.29 35.10 1.59
CA PRO A 371 14.22 36.36 2.34
C PRO A 371 15.06 36.37 3.63
N ILE A 372 15.81 37.45 3.85
CA ILE A 372 16.71 37.58 5.02
C ILE A 372 15.96 37.49 6.37
N GLY A 373 14.76 38.05 6.47
CA GLY A 373 13.96 37.98 7.69
C GLY A 373 13.66 36.53 8.08
N LYS A 374 13.20 35.72 7.12
CA LYS A 374 12.94 34.29 7.33
C LYS A 374 14.21 33.50 7.65
N PHE A 375 15.35 33.89 7.07
CA PHE A 375 16.62 33.25 7.37
C PHE A 375 17.07 33.51 8.81
N ILE A 376 16.88 34.73 9.31
CA ILE A 376 17.15 35.09 10.71
C ILE A 376 16.21 34.31 11.64
N ASP A 377 14.91 34.28 11.35
CA ASP A 377 13.92 33.55 12.14
C ASP A 377 14.31 32.07 12.28
N LEU A 378 14.69 31.42 11.17
CA LEU A 378 15.19 30.05 11.17
C LEU A 378 16.47 29.86 11.99
N ALA A 379 17.44 30.76 11.82
CA ALA A 379 18.71 30.70 12.55
C ALA A 379 18.48 30.76 14.08
N GLU A 380 17.47 31.51 14.50
CA GLU A 380 17.09 31.72 15.90
C GLU A 380 16.13 30.65 16.47
N CYS A 381 15.56 29.76 15.66
CA CYS A 381 14.63 28.71 16.12
C CYS A 381 15.22 27.79 17.22
N LEU A 382 16.53 27.53 17.17
CA LEU A 382 17.20 26.64 18.14
C LEU A 382 17.69 27.43 19.37
N PRO A 383 17.41 26.96 20.60
CA PRO A 383 17.84 27.65 21.82
C PRO A 383 19.37 27.65 21.94
N GLY A 384 19.95 28.77 22.37
CA GLY A 384 21.41 28.93 22.49
C GLY A 384 22.09 27.88 23.40
N ILE A 385 21.40 27.42 24.45
CA ILE A 385 21.90 26.41 25.40
C ILE A 385 22.12 25.04 24.73
N ALA A 386 21.47 24.77 23.60
CA ALA A 386 21.60 23.50 22.89
C ALA A 386 22.79 23.44 21.93
N ARG A 387 23.40 24.59 21.62
CA ARG A 387 24.58 24.66 20.76
C ARG A 387 25.83 24.56 21.63
N SER A 388 26.58 23.47 21.48
CA SER A 388 27.93 23.35 22.05
C SER A 388 28.98 24.06 21.20
N ASP A 389 28.68 24.26 19.92
CA ASP A 389 29.49 24.94 18.92
C ASP A 389 28.56 25.68 17.93
N HIS A 390 29.08 26.76 17.32
CA HIS A 390 28.38 27.63 16.39
C HIS A 390 28.95 27.57 14.97
N ASP A 391 29.99 26.78 14.69
CA ASP A 391 30.61 26.69 13.36
C ASP A 391 29.60 26.35 12.25
N GLY A 392 28.65 25.45 12.52
CA GLY A 392 27.61 25.06 11.56
C GLY A 392 26.74 26.24 11.13
N LEU A 393 26.21 26.96 12.13
CA LEU A 393 25.44 28.17 11.93
C LEU A 393 26.24 29.28 11.22
N TYR A 394 27.47 29.56 11.65
CA TYR A 394 28.30 30.59 11.02
C TYR A 394 28.59 30.27 9.55
N ARG A 395 28.79 28.99 9.21
CA ARG A 395 28.96 28.56 7.80
C ARG A 395 27.69 28.76 6.99
N ALA A 396 26.51 28.53 7.57
CA ALA A 396 25.24 28.80 6.89
C ALA A 396 25.05 30.30 6.63
N VAL A 397 25.36 31.15 7.63
CA VAL A 397 25.33 32.62 7.49
C VAL A 397 26.32 33.11 6.44
N ASP A 398 27.57 32.65 6.48
CA ASP A 398 28.59 32.99 5.47
C ASP A 398 28.16 32.56 4.05
N THR A 399 27.53 31.39 3.92
CA THR A 399 26.97 30.93 2.64
C THR A 399 25.86 31.88 2.15
N TYR A 400 24.92 32.24 3.03
CA TYR A 400 23.80 33.12 2.69
C TYR A 400 24.29 34.51 2.23
N LEU A 401 25.23 35.09 2.97
CA LEU A 401 25.82 36.40 2.62
C LEU A 401 26.62 36.37 1.31
N LYS A 402 27.20 35.23 0.94
CA LYS A 402 27.94 35.07 -0.33
C LYS A 402 27.02 34.89 -1.53
N VAL A 403 25.83 34.34 -1.33
CA VAL A 403 24.84 34.12 -2.41
C VAL A 403 24.00 35.36 -2.66
N THR A 404 23.79 36.20 -1.63
CA THR A 404 22.97 37.41 -1.71
C THR A 404 23.75 38.69 -2.09
N ASN A 405 25.08 38.66 -2.09
CA ASN A 405 25.96 39.70 -2.66
C ASN A 405 26.36 39.35 -4.10
#